data_AF-A0A6C0L941-F1
#
_entry.id   AF-A0A6C0L941-F1
#
_cell.length_a   1.000
_cell.length_b   1.000
_cell.length_c   1.000
_cell.angle_alpha   90.00
_cell.angle_beta   90.00
_cell.angle_gamma   90.00
#
_symmetry.space_group_name_H-M   'P 1'
#
loop_
_entity.id
_entity.type
_entity.pdbx_description
1 polymer ?
#
loop_
_entity_poly.entity_id
_entity_poly.type
_entity_poly.pdbx_seq_one_letter_code
_entity_poly.pdbx_strand_id
1 'polypeptide(L)'
;METEGDLQQLPQMIIQWKQTQEEVKKLKQQIRELNIREKAFSDVIMRVMKKNNIGTLDLQQSQSRILYNTKEKKMSIGVKGLAGQLSEFLKSDEEAKKAVDFLLGKRTTKSVESLVLEKL
;
A
#
# COMPACT_ATOMS: atom_id res chain seq x y z
N MET A 1 26.68 -1.47 -33.37
CA MET A 1 25.90 -2.62 -33.90
C MET A 1 24.77 -3.02 -32.97
N GLU A 2 24.93 -2.99 -31.63
CA GLU A 2 23.82 -3.31 -30.70
C GLU A 2 22.62 -2.34 -30.79
N THR A 3 22.88 -1.04 -30.96
CA THR A 3 21.84 0.01 -31.02
C THR A 3 20.86 -0.11 -32.20
N GLU A 4 21.25 -0.76 -33.29
CA GLU A 4 20.40 -0.85 -34.49
C GLU A 4 19.38 -2.00 -34.37
N GLY A 5 19.72 -3.06 -33.63
CA GLY A 5 18.79 -4.15 -33.29
C GLY A 5 17.74 -3.72 -32.26
N ASP A 6 18.13 -2.92 -31.27
CA ASP A 6 17.22 -2.43 -30.23
C ASP A 6 16.13 -1.51 -30.79
N LEU A 7 16.49 -0.61 -31.71
CA LEU A 7 15.55 0.29 -32.37
C LEU A 7 14.54 -0.45 -33.25
N GLN A 8 14.94 -1.59 -33.85
CA GLN A 8 14.03 -2.41 -34.65
C GLN A 8 13.02 -3.17 -33.79
N GLN A 9 13.37 -3.54 -32.55
CA GLN A 9 12.47 -4.26 -31.63
C GLN A 9 11.55 -3.34 -30.82
N LEU A 10 11.90 -2.06 -30.70
CA LEU A 10 11.19 -1.09 -29.89
C LEU A 10 9.67 -1.00 -30.17
N PRO A 11 9.17 -1.00 -31.43
CA PRO A 11 7.73 -0.97 -31.70
C PRO A 11 6.99 -2.17 -31.10
N GLN A 12 7.58 -3.37 -31.21
CA GLN A 12 6.99 -4.59 -30.66
C GLN A 12 6.99 -4.55 -29.13
N MET A 13 8.07 -4.06 -28.51
CA MET A 13 8.15 -3.88 -27.06
C MET A 13 7.10 -2.88 -26.55
N ILE A 14 6.84 -1.79 -27.26
CA ILE A 14 5.80 -0.80 -26.90
C ILE A 14 4.41 -1.43 -26.96
N ILE A 15 4.12 -2.23 -28.00
CA ILE A 15 2.84 -2.93 -28.12
C ILE A 15 2.64 -3.90 -26.95
N GLN A 16 3.65 -4.72 -26.65
CA GLN A 16 3.59 -5.68 -25.54
C GLN A 16 3.45 -4.96 -24.20
N TRP A 17 4.23 -3.90 -23.96
CA TRP A 17 4.14 -3.10 -22.75
C TRP A 17 2.73 -2.53 -22.54
N LYS A 18 2.09 -2.00 -23.59
CA LYS A 18 0.71 -1.52 -23.53
C LYS A 18 -0.29 -2.64 -23.20
N GLN A 19 -0.14 -3.81 -23.80
CA GLN A 19 -0.99 -4.97 -23.49
C GLN A 19 -0.83 -5.41 -22.03
N THR A 20 0.40 -5.50 -21.54
CA THR A 20 0.70 -5.81 -20.14
C THR A 20 0.13 -4.77 -19.19
N GLN A 21 0.18 -3.46 -19.53
CA GLN A 21 -0.44 -2.43 -18.69
C GLN A 21 -1.95 -2.63 -18.52
N GLU A 22 -2.67 -2.96 -19.60
CA GLU A 22 -4.11 -3.22 -19.53
C GLU A 22 -4.43 -4.49 -18.73
N GLU A 23 -3.62 -5.55 -18.87
CA GLU A 23 -3.77 -6.76 -18.07
C GLU A 23 -3.54 -6.48 -16.57
N VAL A 24 -2.47 -5.76 -16.23
CA VAL A 24 -2.20 -5.35 -14.84
C VAL A 24 -3.35 -4.54 -14.27
N LYS A 25 -3.92 -3.62 -15.06
CA LYS A 25 -5.07 -2.81 -14.66
C LYS A 25 -6.30 -3.69 -14.38
N LYS A 26 -6.58 -4.65 -15.26
CA LYS A 26 -7.68 -5.62 -15.08
C LYS A 26 -7.48 -6.47 -13.82
N LEU A 27 -6.29 -7.01 -13.62
CA LEU A 27 -5.97 -7.83 -12.44
C LEU A 27 -6.07 -7.01 -11.14
N LYS A 28 -5.59 -5.77 -11.13
CA LYS A 28 -5.74 -4.87 -9.98
C LYS A 28 -7.21 -4.63 -9.62
N GLN A 29 -8.08 -4.51 -10.62
CA GLN A 29 -9.51 -4.37 -10.38
C GLN A 29 -10.11 -5.63 -9.75
N GLN A 30 -9.76 -6.81 -10.26
CA GLN A 30 -10.20 -8.09 -9.67
C GLN A 30 -9.70 -8.26 -8.23
N ILE A 31 -8.43 -7.95 -7.97
CA ILE A 31 -7.86 -7.97 -6.61
C ILE A 31 -8.64 -7.04 -5.69
N ARG A 32 -8.99 -5.84 -6.15
CA ARG A 32 -9.78 -4.88 -5.36
C ARG A 32 -11.14 -5.46 -4.98
N GLU A 33 -11.84 -6.08 -5.91
CA GLU A 33 -13.14 -6.70 -5.65
C GLU A 33 -13.05 -7.88 -4.68
N LEU A 34 -12.02 -8.73 -4.85
CA LEU A 34 -11.75 -9.84 -3.93
C LEU A 34 -11.45 -9.34 -2.51
N ASN A 35 -10.61 -8.30 -2.36
CA ASN A 35 -10.29 -7.72 -1.05
C ASN A 35 -11.52 -7.11 -0.36
N ILE A 36 -12.43 -6.49 -1.12
CA ILE A 36 -13.69 -5.97 -0.56
C ILE A 36 -14.53 -7.12 -0.01
N ARG A 37 -14.66 -8.21 -0.79
CA ARG A 37 -15.45 -9.38 -0.40
C ARG A 37 -14.82 -10.12 0.79
N GLU A 38 -13.51 -10.33 0.77
CA GLU A 38 -12.74 -10.91 1.86
C GLU A 38 -12.94 -10.11 3.16
N LYS A 39 -12.81 -8.78 3.09
CA LYS A 39 -13.04 -7.91 4.25
C LYS A 39 -14.46 -8.04 4.78
N ALA A 40 -15.46 -8.06 3.91
CA ALA A 40 -16.85 -8.24 4.32
C ALA A 40 -17.07 -9.56 5.08
N PHE A 41 -16.48 -10.66 4.61
CA PHE A 41 -16.51 -11.94 5.32
C PHE A 41 -15.79 -11.85 6.66
N SER A 42 -14.58 -11.29 6.68
CA SER A 42 -13.79 -11.10 7.91
C SER A 42 -14.57 -10.29 8.96
N ASP A 43 -15.21 -9.19 8.58
CA ASP A 43 -15.98 -8.35 9.50
C ASP A 43 -17.17 -9.10 10.12
N VAL A 44 -17.86 -9.93 9.33
CA VAL A 44 -18.95 -10.78 9.81
C VAL A 44 -18.43 -11.85 10.78
N ILE A 45 -17.36 -12.57 10.40
CA ILE A 45 -16.74 -13.60 11.23
C ILE A 45 -16.29 -13.00 12.57
N MET A 46 -15.59 -11.87 12.53
CA MET A 46 -15.11 -11.18 13.73
C MET A 46 -16.25 -10.72 14.63
N ARG A 47 -17.36 -10.23 14.06
CA ARG A 47 -18.56 -9.87 14.84
C ARG A 47 -19.14 -11.08 15.57
N VAL A 48 -19.25 -12.22 14.89
CA VAL A 48 -19.76 -13.47 15.48
C VAL A 48 -18.81 -13.98 16.58
N MET A 49 -17.50 -14.00 16.32
CA MET A 49 -16.52 -14.43 17.31
C MET A 49 -16.55 -13.55 18.56
N LYS A 50 -16.58 -12.22 18.40
CA LYS A 50 -16.68 -11.27 19.53
C LYS A 50 -17.99 -11.41 20.30
N LYS A 51 -19.14 -11.47 19.60
CA LYS A 51 -20.46 -11.58 20.24
C LYS A 51 -20.58 -12.83 21.12
N ASN A 52 -19.93 -13.91 20.71
CA ASN A 52 -20.01 -15.20 21.40
C ASN A 52 -18.75 -15.51 22.25
N ASN A 53 -17.84 -14.55 22.41
CA ASN A 53 -16.57 -14.72 23.14
C ASN A 53 -15.74 -15.93 22.67
N ILE A 54 -15.74 -16.19 21.36
CA ILE A 54 -15.00 -17.31 20.75
C ILE A 54 -13.55 -16.85 20.51
N GLY A 55 -12.60 -17.44 21.25
CA GLY A 55 -11.17 -17.20 21.05
C GLY A 55 -10.56 -18.05 19.93
N THR A 56 -11.07 -19.27 19.74
CA THR A 56 -10.64 -20.23 18.71
C THR A 56 -11.84 -20.92 18.09
N LEU A 57 -11.82 -21.15 16.77
CA LEU A 57 -12.82 -21.96 16.07
C LEU A 57 -12.12 -22.97 15.17
N ASP A 58 -12.34 -24.26 15.43
CA ASP A 58 -11.83 -25.35 14.59
C ASP A 58 -12.79 -25.59 13.42
N LEU A 59 -12.25 -25.74 12.21
CA LEU A 59 -13.03 -25.94 11.00
C LEU A 59 -13.17 -27.44 10.74
N GLN A 60 -14.36 -28.02 10.86
CA GLN A 60 -14.52 -29.49 10.75
C GLN A 60 -14.13 -30.07 9.38
N GLN A 61 -14.18 -29.26 8.32
CA GLN A 61 -13.87 -29.68 6.94
C GLN A 61 -12.40 -29.44 6.54
N SER A 62 -11.57 -28.88 7.43
CA SER A 62 -10.16 -28.61 7.15
C SER A 62 -9.31 -28.82 8.41
N GLN A 63 -8.05 -29.21 8.27
CA GLN A 63 -7.13 -29.29 9.43
C GLN A 63 -6.64 -27.89 9.85
N SER A 64 -7.54 -26.93 9.96
CA SER A 64 -7.23 -25.54 10.25
C SER A 64 -8.18 -24.96 11.29
N ARG A 65 -7.69 -23.94 12.00
CA ARG A 65 -8.43 -23.23 13.03
C ARG A 65 -8.27 -21.72 12.89
N ILE A 66 -9.32 -20.99 13.23
CA ILE A 66 -9.30 -19.52 13.28
C ILE A 66 -9.03 -19.11 14.72
N LEU A 67 -8.09 -18.19 14.90
CA LEU A 67 -7.73 -17.61 16.20
C LEU A 67 -8.10 -16.13 16.21
N TYR A 68 -8.91 -15.70 17.17
CA TYR A 68 -9.06 -14.28 17.45
C TYR A 68 -7.79 -13.78 18.14
N ASN A 69 -7.05 -12.90 17.46
CA ASN A 69 -5.80 -12.35 17.95
C ASN A 69 -5.79 -10.82 17.76
N THR A 70 -5.36 -10.11 18.80
CA THR A 70 -5.19 -8.66 18.78
C THR A 70 -3.70 -8.36 18.85
N LYS A 71 -3.20 -7.59 17.89
CA LYS A 71 -1.82 -7.09 17.88
C LYS A 71 -1.84 -5.58 17.79
N GLU A 72 -1.19 -4.93 18.72
CA GLU A 72 -0.91 -3.50 18.62
C GLU A 72 0.34 -3.29 17.76
N LYS A 73 0.27 -2.35 16.82
CA LYS A 73 1.40 -1.96 15.98
C LYS A 73 1.54 -0.45 16.04
N LYS A 74 2.77 0.04 16.20
CA LYS A 74 3.06 1.46 16.07
C LYS A 74 2.76 1.88 14.63
N MET A 75 1.86 2.85 14.47
CA MET A 75 1.53 3.41 13.18
C MET A 75 2.69 4.26 12.65
N SER A 76 2.82 4.34 11.33
CA SER A 76 3.74 5.30 10.71
C SER A 76 3.36 6.73 11.10
N ILE A 77 4.35 7.57 11.38
CA ILE A 77 4.11 8.96 11.70
C ILE A 77 4.05 9.81 10.42
N GLY A 78 2.90 10.41 10.17
CA GLY A 78 2.74 11.40 9.10
C GLY A 78 3.36 12.74 9.49
N VAL A 79 3.58 13.64 8.52
CA VAL A 79 4.19 14.96 8.77
C VAL A 79 3.44 15.75 9.85
N LYS A 80 2.10 15.73 9.84
CA LYS A 80 1.28 16.38 10.88
C LYS A 80 1.46 15.74 12.25
N GLY A 81 1.53 14.41 12.32
CA GLY A 81 1.78 13.69 13.56
C GLY A 81 3.17 13.98 14.11
N LEU A 82 4.17 14.08 13.24
CA LEU A 82 5.53 14.44 13.60
C LEU A 82 5.62 15.86 14.13
N ALA A 83 4.97 16.82 13.47
CA ALA A 83 4.90 18.20 13.94
C ALA A 83 4.24 18.30 15.32
N GLY A 84 3.13 17.60 15.54
CA GLY A 84 2.44 17.57 16.84
C GLY A 84 3.31 16.97 17.95
N GLN A 85 3.95 15.83 17.71
CA GLN A 85 4.85 15.21 18.69
C GLN A 85 6.09 16.05 18.98
N LEU A 86 6.65 16.72 17.97
CA LEU A 86 7.77 17.64 18.16
C LEU A 86 7.34 18.90 18.92
N SER A 87 6.14 19.42 18.69
CA SER A 87 5.62 20.56 19.46
C SER A 87 5.44 20.20 20.92
N GLU A 88 4.88 19.02 21.20
CA GLU A 88 4.74 18.51 22.58
C GLU A 88 6.10 18.31 23.26
N PHE A 89 7.08 17.74 22.54
CA PHE A 89 8.42 17.48 23.07
C PHE A 89 9.24 18.77 23.29
N LEU A 90 9.23 19.68 22.32
CA LEU A 90 9.97 20.95 22.35
C LEU A 90 9.23 22.04 23.13
N LYS A 91 7.94 21.83 23.44
CA LYS A 91 7.04 22.81 24.04
C LYS A 91 6.95 24.12 23.24
N SER A 92 7.10 24.02 21.92
CA SER A 92 7.12 25.14 21.00
C SER A 92 6.72 24.69 19.60
N ASP A 93 5.61 25.24 19.10
CA ASP A 93 5.15 25.02 17.72
C ASP A 93 6.16 25.55 16.69
N GLU A 94 6.86 26.64 17.03
CA GLU A 94 7.81 27.30 16.15
C GLU A 94 9.08 26.47 15.97
N GLU A 95 9.61 25.88 17.04
CA GLU A 95 10.77 24.98 16.97
C GLU A 95 10.42 23.65 16.30
N ALA A 96 9.22 23.11 16.58
CA ALA A 96 8.71 21.92 15.92
C ALA A 96 8.62 22.11 14.41
N LYS A 97 8.10 23.27 13.97
CA LYS A 97 8.03 23.61 12.54
C LYS A 97 9.41 23.66 11.90
N LYS A 98 10.38 24.34 12.54
CA LYS A 98 11.77 24.39 12.04
C LYS A 98 12.39 23.00 11.91
N ALA A 99 12.16 22.12 12.88
CA ALA A 99 12.66 20.75 12.85
C ALA A 99 12.01 19.92 11.73
N VAL A 100 10.69 20.03 11.54
CA VAL A 100 9.98 19.36 10.44
C VAL A 100 10.50 19.85 9.09
N ASP A 101 10.63 21.16 8.90
CA ASP A 101 11.09 21.76 7.65
C ASP A 101 12.53 21.29 7.31
N PHE A 102 13.41 21.22 8.32
CA PHE A 102 14.75 20.67 8.15
C PHE A 102 14.73 19.20 7.71
N LEU A 103 13.95 18.35 8.40
CA LEU A 103 13.85 16.93 8.09
C LEU A 103 13.28 16.67 6.71
N LEU A 104 12.29 17.46 6.29
CA LEU A 104 11.71 17.38 4.94
C LEU A 104 12.72 17.87 3.89
N GLY A 105 13.44 18.96 4.15
CA GLY A 105 14.46 19.49 3.24
C GLY A 105 15.67 18.58 3.06
N LYS A 106 15.97 17.70 4.02
CA LYS A 106 17.02 16.68 3.92
C LYS A 106 16.55 15.38 3.26
N ARG A 107 15.27 15.24 2.90
CA ARG A 107 14.81 14.04 2.20
C ARG A 107 15.48 13.94 0.83
N THR A 108 16.14 12.82 0.59
CA THR A 108 16.74 12.52 -0.70
C THR A 108 15.64 12.41 -1.76
N THR A 109 15.78 13.19 -2.83
CA THR A 109 14.97 13.02 -4.03
C THR A 109 15.57 11.93 -4.89
N LYS A 110 14.72 11.06 -5.43
CA LYS A 110 15.10 10.07 -6.43
C LYS A 110 14.39 10.43 -7.72
N SER A 111 15.14 10.66 -8.80
CA SER A 111 14.54 10.78 -10.13
C SER A 111 13.91 9.45 -10.51
N VAL A 112 12.64 9.49 -10.90
CA VAL A 112 11.90 8.31 -11.38
C VAL A 112 11.44 8.62 -12.79
N GLU A 113 12.00 7.89 -13.75
CA GLU A 113 11.58 7.95 -15.15
C GLU A 113 10.43 6.97 -15.37
N SER A 114 9.45 7.37 -16.18
CA SER A 114 8.30 6.53 -16.51
C SER A 114 7.80 6.83 -17.91
N LEU A 115 7.25 5.81 -18.56
CA LEU A 115 6.57 5.92 -19.85
C LEU A 115 5.11 6.28 -19.62
N VAL A 116 4.62 7.29 -20.35
CA VAL A 116 3.23 7.77 -20.29
C VAL A 116 2.61 7.69 -21.69
N LEU A 117 1.42 7.09 -21.79
CA LEU A 117 0.62 7.13 -23.00
C LEU A 117 -0.18 8.44 -23.05
N GLU A 118 0.12 9.29 -24.03
CA GLU A 118 -0.68 10.47 -24.34
C GLU A 118 -1.73 10.14 -25.41
N LYS A 119 -2.98 10.58 -25.19
CA LYS A 119 -4.02 10.52 -26.23
C LYS A 119 -3.98 11.84 -27.01
N LEU A 120 -3.82 11.74 -28.33
CA LEU A 120 -3.98 12.86 -29.26
C LEU A 120 -5.46 13.14 -29.55
#